data_AF-A0A951B4G4-F1
#
_entry.id   AF-A0A951B4G4-F1
#
_cell.length_a   1.000
_cell.length_b   1.000
_cell.length_c   1.000
_cell.angle_alpha   90.00
_cell.angle_beta   90.00
_cell.angle_gamma   90.00
#
_symmetry.space_group_name_H-M   'P 1'
#
loop_
_entity.id
_entity.type
_entity.pdbx_description
1 polymer ?
#
loop_
_entity_poly.entity_id
_entity_poly.type
_entity_poly.pdbx_seq_one_letter_code
_entity_poly.pdbx_strand_id
1 'polypeptide(L)'
;MAIAASLLAGPARAGTDDAPIGPSGRPAWAEHATGEAMRLGAPGMTVEEPPPVIPKFARFPNSEGHLGTYQPNGATETADQPFFQPLGVNGRTCQTCHQPASAWTITPSLIRDAFKQTGGTAPIFRPVDGAVCPSADVSTPEKRESAYSLLLNKGLIRVFIPLPAGPALQFSIVDVTDPYGCNTDPAYGLTSYGPSAPTAGTVSVYRRPLPTTNMRFLTALMWDGREPSLESQATDAVRIHMQSPADPTPDQLAQIVGFESGLYSAQIVSAEAGRLNQDGAAGGPVALSREAFHVGINDVLGGDPSGAAFDRDAMTDYAAWEETGDPQGIRAMVARGEQIFNEKPIAITGVTGLNDQLGAATINGTCTTCHDTPNVGNHSVKLPINIGVVAPDAAELDTTGLPVFVLRCDSGPLAGQSFRVTDPGKALVSGACADIGKMKGPILRGLAARAPYFHNGAAPDLDHVVDFYNARFGIGLSNEERAALIAFLRKL
;
A
#
# COMPACT_ATOMS: atom_id res chain seq x y z
N MET A 1 27.37 -6.62 13.66
CA MET A 1 26.95 -6.94 15.04
C MET A 1 27.58 -5.93 16.02
N ALA A 2 27.02 -4.71 16.10
CA ALA A 2 27.36 -3.70 17.12
C ALA A 2 26.28 -2.59 17.20
N ILE A 3 25.03 -2.93 16.89
CA ILE A 3 23.88 -2.00 16.97
C ILE A 3 22.99 -2.34 18.18
N ALA A 4 23.08 -3.57 18.71
CA ALA A 4 22.14 -4.10 19.70
C ALA A 4 22.34 -3.58 21.15
N ALA A 5 23.48 -2.98 21.52
CA ALA A 5 23.78 -2.71 22.93
C ALA A 5 23.38 -1.31 23.44
N SER A 6 23.06 -0.36 22.55
CA SER A 6 22.77 1.04 22.94
C SER A 6 21.28 1.41 22.87
N LEU A 7 20.40 0.50 22.45
CA LEU A 7 18.97 0.76 22.21
C LEU A 7 18.05 0.36 23.37
N LEU A 8 18.57 -0.31 24.41
CA LEU A 8 17.78 -0.73 25.58
C LEU A 8 17.49 0.40 26.60
N ALA A 9 17.77 1.66 26.25
CA ALA A 9 17.54 2.82 27.12
C ALA A 9 16.81 4.01 26.45
N GLY A 10 16.06 3.76 25.37
CA GLY A 10 15.03 4.68 24.87
C GLY A 10 13.65 4.24 25.36
N PRO A 11 12.74 5.15 25.76
CA PRO A 11 11.50 4.77 26.41
C PRO A 11 10.68 3.90 25.46
N ALA A 12 9.96 2.92 26.03
CA ALA A 12 8.83 2.30 25.36
C ALA A 12 8.01 3.39 24.67
N ARG A 13 7.97 3.41 23.33
CA ARG A 13 7.07 4.30 22.59
C ARG A 13 5.65 3.73 22.66
N ALA A 14 5.10 3.71 23.87
CA ALA A 14 3.68 3.82 24.09
C ALA A 14 3.38 5.33 24.15
N GLY A 15 2.89 5.91 23.05
CA GLY A 15 2.51 7.32 23.00
C GLY A 15 2.11 7.81 21.61
N THR A 16 0.81 7.78 21.32
CA THR A 16 0.07 8.58 20.31
C THR A 16 0.38 8.40 18.82
N ASP A 17 0.68 7.18 18.34
CA ASP A 17 0.89 6.88 16.91
C ASP A 17 -0.40 6.74 16.08
N ASP A 18 -1.56 6.91 16.72
CA ASP A 18 -2.88 6.75 16.11
C ASP A 18 -3.50 8.11 15.83
N ALA A 19 -4.33 8.15 14.79
CA ALA A 19 -5.12 9.33 14.46
C ALA A 19 -5.91 9.80 15.70
N PRO A 20 -6.02 11.12 15.94
CA PRO A 20 -6.89 11.63 16.99
C PRO A 20 -8.29 11.05 16.84
N ILE A 21 -8.87 10.53 17.93
CA ILE A 21 -10.21 9.96 17.93
C ILE A 21 -11.24 11.10 18.09
N GLY A 22 -12.21 11.13 17.17
CA GLY A 22 -13.33 12.06 17.16
C GLY A 22 -14.44 11.67 18.14
N PRO A 23 -15.49 12.51 18.26
CA PRO A 23 -16.60 12.30 19.19
C PRO A 23 -17.37 10.99 18.98
N SER A 24 -17.35 10.43 17.76
CA SER A 24 -17.99 9.13 17.46
C SER A 24 -17.16 7.92 17.89
N GLY A 25 -15.96 8.11 18.46
CA GLY A 25 -15.03 7.02 18.74
C GLY A 25 -14.25 6.52 17.52
N ARG A 26 -14.48 7.11 16.34
CA ARG A 26 -13.72 6.88 15.11
C ARG A 26 -12.60 7.90 14.93
N PRO A 27 -11.57 7.63 14.10
CA PRO A 27 -10.59 8.64 13.75
C PRO A 27 -11.23 9.95 13.25
N ALA A 28 -10.78 11.10 13.73
CA ALA A 28 -11.36 12.40 13.40
C ALA A 28 -11.33 12.70 11.88
N TRP A 29 -10.32 12.17 11.17
CA TRP A 29 -10.24 12.29 9.71
C TRP A 29 -11.43 11.60 9.01
N ALA A 30 -11.90 10.48 9.55
CA ALA A 30 -12.93 9.65 8.96
C ALA A 30 -14.31 10.31 9.00
N GLU A 31 -14.62 11.04 10.07
CA GLU A 31 -15.88 11.79 10.18
C GLU A 31 -16.01 12.85 9.09
N HIS A 32 -14.94 13.62 8.86
CA HIS A 32 -14.89 14.60 7.78
C HIS A 32 -15.02 13.92 6.41
N ALA A 33 -14.23 12.86 6.17
CA ALA A 33 -14.23 12.17 4.89
C ALA A 33 -15.59 11.53 4.57
N THR A 34 -16.24 10.94 5.58
CA THR A 34 -17.62 10.45 5.47
C THR A 34 -18.58 11.58 5.12
N GLY A 35 -18.47 12.72 5.80
CA GLY A 35 -19.32 13.89 5.55
C GLY A 35 -19.19 14.43 4.11
N GLU A 36 -17.97 14.53 3.58
CA GLU A 36 -17.73 14.91 2.18
C GLU A 36 -18.32 13.87 1.21
N ALA A 37 -18.07 12.58 1.45
CA ALA A 37 -18.60 11.49 0.64
C ALA A 37 -20.14 11.49 0.56
N MET A 38 -20.83 11.76 1.69
CA MET A 38 -22.29 11.84 1.72
C MET A 38 -22.84 13.04 0.90
N ARG A 39 -22.16 14.19 0.89
CA ARG A 39 -22.64 15.39 0.18
C ARG A 39 -22.69 15.21 -1.33
N LEU A 40 -21.84 14.36 -1.89
CA LEU A 40 -21.77 14.12 -3.33
C LEU A 40 -22.98 13.34 -3.87
N GLY A 41 -23.70 12.61 -3.01
CA GLY A 41 -24.81 11.74 -3.41
C GLY A 41 -24.38 10.60 -4.35
N ALA A 42 -25.31 9.70 -4.67
CA ALA A 42 -25.06 8.63 -5.64
C ALA A 42 -26.34 8.09 -6.30
N PRO A 43 -26.84 8.74 -7.37
CA PRO A 43 -28.11 8.33 -7.98
C PRO A 43 -27.96 7.14 -8.94
N GLY A 44 -28.74 6.07 -8.71
CA GLY A 44 -29.31 5.19 -9.74
C GLY A 44 -28.33 4.40 -10.62
N MET A 45 -27.50 3.55 -10.01
CA MET A 45 -26.39 2.90 -10.73
C MET A 45 -26.41 1.37 -10.65
N THR A 46 -25.86 0.75 -11.70
CA THR A 46 -25.65 -0.70 -11.76
C THR A 46 -24.73 -1.16 -10.64
N VAL A 47 -25.02 -2.32 -10.08
CA VAL A 47 -24.13 -2.99 -9.12
C VAL A 47 -23.18 -3.87 -9.90
N GLU A 48 -21.91 -3.90 -9.50
CA GLU A 48 -20.96 -4.87 -10.06
C GLU A 48 -21.35 -6.27 -9.59
N GLU A 49 -21.60 -7.19 -10.53
CA GLU A 49 -21.94 -8.56 -10.17
C GLU A 49 -20.68 -9.34 -9.78
N PRO A 50 -20.58 -9.82 -8.52
CA PRO A 50 -19.50 -10.69 -8.11
C PRO A 50 -19.65 -12.09 -8.77
N PRO A 51 -18.55 -12.87 -8.92
CA PRO A 51 -18.70 -14.29 -9.25
C PRO A 51 -19.55 -14.96 -8.17
N PRO A 52 -20.40 -15.96 -8.47
CA PRO A 52 -21.28 -16.58 -7.47
C PRO A 52 -20.52 -17.17 -6.27
N VAL A 53 -19.31 -17.66 -6.53
CA VAL A 53 -18.45 -18.32 -5.53
C VAL A 53 -17.02 -17.84 -5.68
N ILE A 54 -16.38 -17.52 -4.56
CA ILE A 54 -14.91 -17.54 -4.45
C ILE A 54 -14.52 -18.95 -4.00
N PRO A 55 -13.88 -19.75 -4.86
CA PRO A 55 -13.58 -21.13 -4.51
C PRO A 55 -12.46 -21.19 -3.45
N LYS A 56 -12.40 -22.32 -2.73
CA LYS A 56 -11.33 -22.60 -1.75
C LYS A 56 -9.93 -22.33 -2.32
N PHE A 57 -9.72 -22.68 -3.59
CA PHE A 57 -8.50 -22.37 -4.32
C PHE A 57 -8.86 -21.86 -5.71
N ALA A 58 -8.52 -20.61 -6.01
CA ALA A 58 -8.73 -19.97 -7.30
C ALA A 58 -7.39 -19.79 -8.03
N ARG A 59 -7.43 -19.80 -9.37
CA ARG A 59 -6.27 -19.57 -10.23
C ARG A 59 -6.59 -18.49 -11.25
N PHE A 60 -5.67 -17.54 -11.41
CA PHE A 60 -5.83 -16.42 -12.34
C PHE A 60 -4.57 -16.26 -13.18
N PRO A 61 -4.68 -16.20 -14.53
CA PRO A 61 -3.53 -15.98 -15.39
C PRO A 61 -3.00 -14.55 -15.22
N ASN A 62 -1.68 -14.39 -15.33
CA ASN A 62 -1.00 -13.10 -15.43
C ASN A 62 0.19 -13.20 -16.39
N SER A 63 0.91 -12.09 -16.62
CA SER A 63 2.05 -12.06 -17.53
C SER A 63 3.20 -13.00 -17.14
N GLU A 64 3.27 -13.39 -15.86
CA GLU A 64 4.32 -14.26 -15.31
C GLU A 64 3.91 -15.74 -15.21
N GLY A 65 2.65 -16.07 -15.53
CA GLY A 65 2.09 -17.41 -15.38
C GLY A 65 0.73 -17.36 -14.69
N HIS A 66 0.64 -17.85 -13.44
CA HIS A 66 -0.61 -17.84 -12.68
C HIS A 66 -0.42 -17.40 -11.23
N LEU A 67 -1.31 -16.51 -10.81
CA LEU A 67 -1.60 -16.19 -9.42
C LEU A 67 -2.53 -17.27 -8.83
N GLY A 68 -2.31 -17.63 -7.57
CA GLY A 68 -3.25 -18.41 -6.77
C GLY A 68 -3.87 -17.58 -5.67
N THR A 69 -5.16 -17.81 -5.39
CA THR A 69 -5.80 -17.39 -4.13
C THR A 69 -6.25 -18.64 -3.38
N TYR A 70 -6.03 -18.69 -2.07
CA TYR A 70 -6.39 -19.79 -1.19
C TYR A 70 -7.10 -19.28 0.06
N GLN A 71 -8.17 -19.96 0.45
CA GLN A 71 -8.92 -19.71 1.67
C GLN A 71 -9.01 -21.02 2.46
N PRO A 72 -8.28 -21.20 3.58
CA PRO A 72 -8.22 -22.47 4.30
C PRO A 72 -9.59 -22.94 4.83
N ASN A 73 -10.48 -21.97 5.10
CA ASN A 73 -11.79 -22.21 5.71
C ASN A 73 -12.88 -22.68 4.73
N GLY A 74 -12.57 -22.83 3.43
CA GLY A 74 -13.51 -23.32 2.43
C GLY A 74 -13.78 -22.32 1.32
N ALA A 75 -14.78 -22.60 0.46
CA ALA A 75 -15.27 -21.65 -0.53
C ALA A 75 -16.21 -20.63 0.12
N THR A 76 -16.38 -19.47 -0.52
CA THR A 76 -17.28 -18.39 -0.08
C THR A 76 -18.35 -18.19 -1.14
N GLU A 77 -19.62 -18.38 -0.78
CA GLU A 77 -20.76 -17.94 -1.59
C GLU A 77 -20.85 -16.41 -1.49
N THR A 78 -20.75 -15.70 -2.61
CA THR A 78 -20.64 -14.24 -2.59
C THR A 78 -21.96 -13.55 -2.30
N ALA A 79 -23.08 -14.19 -2.63
CA ALA A 79 -24.42 -13.69 -2.33
C ALA A 79 -24.64 -13.46 -0.81
N ASP A 80 -24.05 -14.31 0.03
CA ASP A 80 -24.21 -14.30 1.48
C ASP A 80 -23.08 -13.55 2.21
N GLN A 81 -22.12 -12.99 1.48
CA GLN A 81 -20.92 -12.37 2.07
C GLN A 81 -20.92 -10.84 1.84
N PRO A 82 -21.05 -10.02 2.90
CA PRO A 82 -21.09 -8.56 2.83
C PRO A 82 -19.94 -7.87 2.08
N PHE A 83 -18.75 -8.48 1.98
CA PHE A 83 -17.66 -7.98 1.13
C PHE A 83 -18.08 -7.77 -0.34
N PHE A 84 -19.01 -8.60 -0.83
CA PHE A 84 -19.50 -8.58 -2.21
C PHE A 84 -20.87 -7.89 -2.35
N GLN A 85 -21.40 -7.32 -1.27
CA GLN A 85 -22.70 -6.66 -1.29
C GLN A 85 -22.55 -5.15 -1.40
N PRO A 86 -23.48 -4.46 -2.09
CA PRO A 86 -23.47 -3.01 -2.17
C PRO A 86 -24.03 -2.42 -0.86
N LEU A 87 -23.18 -2.28 0.15
CA LEU A 87 -23.56 -1.80 1.48
C LEU A 87 -23.84 -0.28 1.53
N GLY A 88 -23.58 0.43 0.43
CA GLY A 88 -23.85 1.86 0.29
C GLY A 88 -24.79 2.18 -0.87
N VAL A 89 -24.77 3.43 -1.32
CA VAL A 89 -25.76 3.95 -2.29
C VAL A 89 -25.21 4.09 -3.72
N ASN A 90 -23.92 3.86 -3.94
CA ASN A 90 -23.27 4.16 -5.23
C ASN A 90 -23.00 2.95 -6.14
N GLY A 91 -23.52 1.77 -5.77
CA GLY A 91 -23.40 0.52 -6.52
C GLY A 91 -22.06 -0.20 -6.39
N ARG A 92 -21.12 0.35 -5.60
CA ARG A 92 -19.85 -0.33 -5.31
C ARG A 92 -20.01 -1.42 -4.26
N THR A 93 -19.14 -2.41 -4.38
CA THR A 93 -18.84 -3.43 -3.36
C THR A 93 -17.34 -3.36 -3.05
N CYS A 94 -16.82 -4.12 -2.07
CA CYS A 94 -15.38 -4.14 -1.84
C CYS A 94 -14.65 -4.69 -3.06
N GLN A 95 -15.23 -5.69 -3.75
CA GLN A 95 -14.66 -6.28 -4.96
C GLN A 95 -14.35 -5.25 -6.05
N THR A 96 -15.13 -4.17 -6.17
CA THR A 96 -14.91 -3.14 -7.18
C THR A 96 -13.48 -2.59 -7.20
N CYS A 97 -12.81 -2.53 -6.04
CA CYS A 97 -11.41 -2.16 -5.92
C CYS A 97 -10.48 -3.33 -5.54
N HIS A 98 -11.03 -4.52 -5.26
CA HIS A 98 -10.33 -5.68 -4.74
C HIS A 98 -10.59 -6.92 -5.60
N GLN A 99 -10.07 -6.88 -6.83
CA GLN A 99 -10.35 -7.90 -7.84
C GLN A 99 -9.46 -9.15 -7.62
N PRO A 100 -10.03 -10.37 -7.55
CA PRO A 100 -9.26 -11.59 -7.34
C PRO A 100 -8.15 -11.82 -8.38
N ALA A 101 -8.42 -11.48 -9.65
CA ALA A 101 -7.47 -11.64 -10.76
C ALA A 101 -6.23 -10.73 -10.65
N SER A 102 -6.33 -9.64 -9.90
CA SER A 102 -5.23 -8.69 -9.64
C SER A 102 -4.68 -8.84 -8.23
N ALA A 103 -4.75 -10.06 -7.67
CA ALA A 103 -4.32 -10.34 -6.31
C ALA A 103 -4.96 -9.40 -5.27
N TRP A 104 -6.28 -9.20 -5.42
CA TRP A 104 -7.16 -8.45 -4.51
C TRP A 104 -6.90 -6.93 -4.47
N THR A 105 -6.43 -6.36 -5.58
CA THR A 105 -6.37 -4.92 -5.85
C THR A 105 -6.94 -4.63 -7.26
N ILE A 106 -6.63 -3.48 -7.85
CA ILE A 106 -6.94 -3.11 -9.24
C ILE A 106 -5.67 -2.88 -10.05
N THR A 107 -5.76 -3.01 -11.37
CA THR A 107 -4.68 -2.63 -12.30
C THR A 107 -5.22 -1.66 -13.36
N PRO A 108 -4.36 -0.79 -13.93
CA PRO A 108 -4.75 0.08 -15.04
C PRO A 108 -5.35 -0.67 -16.23
N SER A 109 -4.91 -1.90 -16.52
CA SER A 109 -5.48 -2.71 -17.59
C SER A 109 -6.96 -3.04 -17.34
N LEU A 110 -7.29 -3.60 -16.17
CA LEU A 110 -8.67 -3.93 -15.80
C LEU A 110 -9.57 -2.69 -15.81
N ILE A 111 -9.07 -1.58 -15.30
CA ILE A 111 -9.82 -0.31 -15.23
C ILE A 111 -10.10 0.20 -16.64
N ARG A 112 -9.10 0.23 -17.54
CA ARG A 112 -9.31 0.68 -18.92
C ARG A 112 -10.27 -0.22 -19.67
N ASP A 113 -10.27 -1.52 -19.42
CA ASP A 113 -11.23 -2.43 -20.05
C ASP A 113 -12.65 -2.18 -19.54
N ALA A 114 -12.85 -1.98 -18.23
CA ALA A 114 -14.13 -1.57 -17.67
C ALA A 114 -14.60 -0.21 -18.24
N PHE A 115 -13.68 0.73 -18.43
CA PHE A 115 -13.99 2.03 -19.04
C PHE A 115 -14.47 1.88 -20.47
N LYS A 116 -13.75 1.12 -21.32
CA LYS A 116 -14.12 0.86 -22.72
C LYS A 116 -15.51 0.20 -22.83
N GLN A 117 -15.82 -0.73 -21.92
CA GLN A 117 -17.09 -1.45 -21.92
C GLN A 117 -18.28 -0.56 -21.50
N THR A 118 -18.05 0.41 -20.61
CA THR A 118 -19.14 1.14 -19.94
C THR A 118 -19.17 2.64 -20.25
N GLY A 119 -18.19 3.16 -21.00
CA GLY A 119 -17.99 4.61 -21.18
C GLY A 119 -17.77 5.33 -19.84
N GLY A 120 -17.08 4.68 -18.90
CA GLY A 120 -16.80 5.22 -17.56
C GLY A 120 -17.99 5.26 -16.61
N THR A 121 -18.97 4.36 -16.75
CA THR A 121 -20.16 4.31 -15.86
C THR A 121 -20.14 3.18 -14.84
N ALA A 122 -19.23 2.20 -14.98
CA ALA A 122 -19.06 1.12 -14.01
C ALA A 122 -18.86 1.64 -12.57
N PRO A 123 -19.22 0.87 -11.52
CA PRO A 123 -19.11 1.27 -10.12
C PRO A 123 -17.79 1.86 -9.66
N ILE A 124 -16.66 1.46 -10.25
CA ILE A 124 -15.36 2.01 -9.89
C ILE A 124 -15.21 3.49 -10.28
N PHE A 125 -15.96 3.98 -11.26
CA PHE A 125 -15.90 5.34 -11.76
C PHE A 125 -16.88 6.24 -10.97
N ARG A 126 -16.41 6.77 -9.84
CA ARG A 126 -17.21 7.67 -8.98
C ARG A 126 -16.45 8.96 -8.66
N PRO A 127 -17.12 10.13 -8.67
CA PRO A 127 -16.48 11.40 -8.31
C PRO A 127 -15.87 11.45 -6.91
N VAL A 128 -16.42 10.70 -5.94
CA VAL A 128 -15.96 10.72 -4.53
C VAL A 128 -14.47 10.42 -4.38
N ASP A 129 -13.96 9.43 -5.12
CA ASP A 129 -12.58 8.97 -4.99
C ASP A 129 -11.96 8.39 -6.26
N GLY A 130 -12.76 8.03 -7.28
CA GLY A 130 -12.24 7.53 -8.56
C GLY A 130 -11.78 8.67 -9.45
N ALA A 131 -12.37 9.85 -9.28
CA ALA A 131 -12.01 11.06 -10.01
C ALA A 131 -10.82 11.78 -9.39
N VAL A 132 -10.10 12.52 -10.24
CA VAL A 132 -9.04 13.45 -9.82
C VAL A 132 -9.57 14.58 -8.93
N CYS A 133 -10.85 14.96 -9.05
CA CYS A 133 -11.52 15.85 -8.13
C CYS A 133 -13.02 15.56 -8.15
N PRO A 134 -13.76 15.68 -7.04
CA PRO A 134 -15.22 15.54 -7.08
C PRO A 134 -15.92 16.59 -7.94
N SER A 135 -15.29 17.74 -8.20
CA SER A 135 -15.79 18.78 -9.11
C SER A 135 -15.50 18.51 -10.59
N ALA A 136 -14.78 17.43 -10.93
CA ALA A 136 -14.50 17.08 -12.32
C ALA A 136 -15.79 16.75 -13.10
N ASP A 137 -15.84 17.17 -14.36
CA ASP A 137 -17.00 16.94 -15.22
C ASP A 137 -17.06 15.48 -15.70
N VAL A 138 -18.16 14.81 -15.44
CA VAL A 138 -18.42 13.40 -15.80
C VAL A 138 -19.62 13.24 -16.74
N SER A 139 -20.02 14.33 -17.42
CA SER A 139 -21.24 14.37 -18.25
C SER A 139 -21.14 13.58 -19.56
N THR A 140 -19.94 13.38 -20.11
CA THR A 140 -19.71 12.60 -21.35
C THR A 140 -18.57 11.60 -21.16
N PRO A 141 -18.46 10.54 -21.97
CA PRO A 141 -17.34 9.59 -21.90
C PRO A 141 -15.97 10.27 -21.98
N GLU A 142 -15.76 11.24 -22.86
CA GLU A 142 -14.48 11.95 -23.02
C GLU A 142 -14.11 12.74 -21.76
N LYS A 143 -15.11 13.37 -21.14
CA LYS A 143 -14.91 14.10 -19.88
C LYS A 143 -14.65 13.15 -18.72
N ARG A 144 -15.33 11.99 -18.67
CA ARG A 144 -15.05 10.91 -17.70
C ARG A 144 -13.63 10.37 -17.86
N GLU A 145 -13.13 10.22 -19.07
CA GLU A 145 -11.75 9.78 -19.30
C GLU A 145 -10.75 10.74 -18.65
N SER A 146 -10.98 12.05 -18.81
CA SER A 146 -10.18 13.08 -18.16
C SER A 146 -10.34 13.08 -16.63
N ALA A 147 -11.58 13.00 -16.15
CA ALA A 147 -11.93 12.98 -14.74
C ALA A 147 -11.32 11.78 -14.00
N TYR A 148 -11.25 10.61 -14.66
CA TYR A 148 -10.73 9.36 -14.09
C TYR A 148 -9.30 9.04 -14.53
N SER A 149 -8.55 10.03 -15.01
CA SER A 149 -7.24 9.82 -15.66
C SER A 149 -6.21 9.13 -14.76
N LEU A 150 -6.09 9.49 -13.47
CA LEU A 150 -5.17 8.81 -12.55
C LEU A 150 -5.60 7.36 -12.25
N LEU A 151 -6.91 7.10 -12.18
CA LEU A 151 -7.45 5.75 -12.05
C LEU A 151 -7.13 4.91 -13.30
N LEU A 152 -7.33 5.47 -14.50
CA LEU A 152 -7.09 4.79 -15.78
C LEU A 152 -5.60 4.52 -16.08
N ASN A 153 -4.73 5.44 -15.69
CA ASN A 153 -3.31 5.40 -16.06
C ASN A 153 -2.43 4.76 -14.98
N LYS A 154 -2.73 5.02 -13.70
CA LYS A 154 -1.91 4.55 -12.57
C LYS A 154 -2.69 3.68 -11.57
N GLY A 155 -4.01 3.52 -11.76
CA GLY A 155 -4.84 2.74 -10.84
C GLY A 155 -4.89 3.35 -9.45
N LEU A 156 -4.92 4.68 -9.37
CA LEU A 156 -4.96 5.43 -8.12
C LEU A 156 -6.38 5.92 -7.84
N ILE A 157 -6.75 5.87 -6.56
CA ILE A 157 -7.93 6.53 -6.02
C ILE A 157 -7.49 7.77 -5.23
N ARG A 158 -8.32 8.80 -5.23
CA ARG A 158 -8.16 9.98 -4.38
C ARG A 158 -8.39 9.60 -2.93
N VAL A 159 -7.42 9.92 -2.10
CA VAL A 159 -7.47 9.85 -0.65
C VAL A 159 -7.45 11.28 -0.13
N PHE A 160 -8.54 11.69 0.52
CA PHE A 160 -8.75 13.05 0.98
C PHE A 160 -8.76 13.07 2.51
N ILE A 161 -7.80 13.79 3.09
CA ILE A 161 -7.54 13.79 4.53
C ILE A 161 -7.63 15.23 5.04
N PRO A 162 -8.54 15.55 5.96
CA PRO A 162 -8.52 16.83 6.64
C PRO A 162 -7.26 16.96 7.50
N LEU A 163 -6.60 18.11 7.45
CA LEU A 163 -5.43 18.34 8.29
C LEU A 163 -5.83 18.43 9.78
N PRO A 164 -5.00 17.91 10.69
CA PRO A 164 -5.19 18.12 12.13
C PRO A 164 -5.27 19.60 12.48
N ALA A 165 -6.15 19.96 13.40
CA ALA A 165 -6.30 21.35 13.84
C ALA A 165 -5.30 21.73 14.94
N GLY A 166 -4.96 23.02 14.99
CA GLY A 166 -4.25 23.62 16.12
C GLY A 166 -2.79 23.15 16.26
N PRO A 167 -2.27 23.06 17.50
CA PRO A 167 -0.83 22.84 17.74
C PRO A 167 -0.34 21.44 17.36
N ALA A 168 -1.25 20.52 17.02
CA ALA A 168 -0.89 19.20 16.50
C ALA A 168 -0.24 19.27 15.10
N LEU A 169 -0.58 20.31 14.31
CA LEU A 169 -0.02 20.51 12.98
C LEU A 169 1.32 21.28 13.09
N GLN A 170 2.42 20.58 12.85
CA GLN A 170 3.78 21.12 12.99
C GLN A 170 4.31 21.78 11.72
N PHE A 171 3.57 21.70 10.61
CA PHE A 171 3.97 22.24 9.31
C PHE A 171 2.88 23.10 8.68
N SER A 172 3.31 24.02 7.82
CA SER A 172 2.44 24.73 6.90
C SER A 172 2.70 24.26 5.47
N ILE A 173 1.64 24.11 4.68
CA ILE A 173 1.72 23.99 3.23
C ILE A 173 1.89 25.40 2.68
N VAL A 174 3.07 25.70 2.15
CA VAL A 174 3.42 27.05 1.66
C VAL A 174 3.16 27.20 0.17
N ASP A 175 3.12 26.09 -0.57
CA ASP A 175 2.77 26.05 -1.99
C ASP A 175 2.23 24.67 -2.39
N VAL A 176 1.36 24.64 -3.41
CA VAL A 176 0.81 23.42 -4.00
C VAL A 176 0.74 23.57 -5.51
N THR A 177 1.35 22.63 -6.22
CA THR A 177 1.14 22.43 -7.66
C THR A 177 0.27 21.20 -7.85
N ASP A 178 -1.02 21.39 -8.15
CA ASP A 178 -1.97 20.31 -8.40
C ASP A 178 -2.52 20.42 -9.83
N PRO A 179 -2.20 19.48 -10.74
CA PRO A 179 -2.66 19.54 -12.13
C PRO A 179 -4.19 19.57 -12.30
N TYR A 180 -4.93 19.16 -11.29
CA TYR A 180 -6.39 19.03 -11.33
C TYR A 180 -7.11 20.07 -10.48
N GLY A 181 -6.36 20.86 -9.71
CA GLY A 181 -6.91 21.89 -8.81
C GLY A 181 -7.74 21.34 -7.65
N CYS A 182 -7.67 20.04 -7.34
CA CYS A 182 -8.46 19.45 -6.25
C CYS A 182 -8.06 20.02 -4.87
N ASN A 183 -6.75 20.21 -4.66
CA ASN A 183 -6.21 20.77 -3.42
C ASN A 183 -6.48 22.28 -3.27
N THR A 184 -6.89 22.96 -4.34
CA THR A 184 -7.26 24.38 -4.33
C THR A 184 -8.75 24.60 -4.61
N ASP A 185 -9.52 23.51 -4.72
CA ASP A 185 -10.96 23.56 -4.94
C ASP A 185 -11.64 24.15 -3.68
N PRO A 186 -12.54 25.14 -3.83
CA PRO A 186 -13.15 25.82 -2.70
C PRO A 186 -14.08 24.93 -1.86
N ALA A 187 -14.56 23.80 -2.41
CA ALA A 187 -15.44 22.86 -1.72
C ALA A 187 -14.68 21.65 -1.14
N TYR A 188 -13.59 21.24 -1.78
CA TYR A 188 -12.92 19.95 -1.49
C TYR A 188 -11.44 20.05 -1.09
N GLY A 189 -10.82 21.24 -1.22
CA GLY A 189 -9.39 21.45 -1.03
C GLY A 189 -9.00 22.15 0.28
N LEU A 190 -7.83 22.79 0.25
CA LEU A 190 -7.31 23.62 1.32
C LEU A 190 -8.11 24.93 1.40
N THR A 191 -8.59 25.26 2.59
CA THR A 191 -9.33 26.51 2.84
C THR A 191 -8.41 27.68 3.18
N SER A 192 -7.17 27.38 3.58
CA SER A 192 -6.14 28.36 3.86
C SER A 192 -4.77 27.69 3.73
N TYR A 193 -3.84 28.29 3.00
CA TYR A 193 -2.46 27.85 2.84
C TYR A 193 -1.60 28.99 2.26
N GLY A 194 -0.29 28.86 2.31
CA GLY A 194 0.65 29.84 1.76
C GLY A 194 1.75 30.25 2.75
N PRO A 195 2.75 31.04 2.31
CA PRO A 195 3.95 31.33 3.11
C PRO A 195 3.69 31.99 4.47
N SER A 196 2.58 32.73 4.56
CA SER A 196 2.19 33.55 5.73
C SER A 196 0.79 33.23 6.25
N ALA A 197 0.13 32.20 5.71
CA ALA A 197 -1.22 31.81 6.08
C ALA A 197 -1.19 30.51 6.90
N PRO A 198 -2.03 30.37 7.94
CA PRO A 198 -2.18 29.09 8.63
C PRO A 198 -2.72 28.06 7.64
N THR A 199 -2.21 26.83 7.71
CA THR A 199 -2.71 25.76 6.83
C THR A 199 -3.96 25.12 7.43
N ALA A 200 -5.02 25.00 6.64
CA ALA A 200 -6.28 24.38 7.04
C ALA A 200 -7.04 23.82 5.82
N GLY A 201 -7.95 22.88 6.07
CA GLY A 201 -8.78 22.23 5.06
C GLY A 201 -8.33 20.80 4.76
N THR A 202 -8.64 20.34 3.55
CA THR A 202 -8.44 18.96 3.14
C THR A 202 -7.34 18.85 2.11
N VAL A 203 -6.45 17.87 2.30
CA VAL A 203 -5.43 17.51 1.32
C VAL A 203 -5.90 16.29 0.55
N SER A 204 -5.88 16.37 -0.78
CA SER A 204 -6.14 15.25 -1.68
C SER A 204 -4.83 14.72 -2.26
N VAL A 205 -4.53 13.46 -1.95
CA VAL A 205 -3.43 12.66 -2.52
C VAL A 205 -3.99 11.45 -3.26
N TYR A 206 -3.17 10.74 -4.03
CA TYR A 206 -3.65 9.66 -4.89
C TYR A 206 -2.87 8.38 -4.65
N ARG A 207 -3.56 7.32 -4.24
CA ARG A 207 -2.93 6.09 -3.78
C ARG A 207 -3.54 4.85 -4.44
N ARG A 208 -2.71 3.83 -4.67
CA ARG A 208 -3.11 2.49 -5.09
C ARG A 208 -3.92 1.85 -3.95
N PRO A 209 -5.08 1.23 -4.22
CA PRO A 209 -5.73 0.36 -3.25
C PRO A 209 -4.78 -0.77 -2.84
N LEU A 210 -4.62 -0.96 -1.53
CA LEU A 210 -3.82 -2.08 -1.02
C LEU A 210 -4.59 -3.41 -1.23
N PRO A 211 -3.89 -4.52 -1.47
CA PRO A 211 -4.51 -5.83 -1.55
C PRO A 211 -5.27 -6.23 -0.28
N THR A 212 -6.51 -6.74 -0.39
CA THR A 212 -7.31 -7.30 0.74
C THR A 212 -7.11 -8.81 0.89
N THR A 213 -5.85 -9.20 0.97
CA THR A 213 -5.38 -10.59 1.07
C THR A 213 -4.08 -10.60 1.83
N ASN A 214 -3.75 -11.72 2.47
CA ASN A 214 -2.59 -11.84 3.36
C ASN A 214 -2.68 -10.88 4.57
N MET A 215 -3.89 -10.38 4.92
CA MET A 215 -4.06 -9.30 5.90
C MET A 215 -3.60 -9.68 7.31
N ARG A 216 -3.61 -10.98 7.64
CA ARG A 216 -3.14 -11.48 8.95
C ARG A 216 -1.69 -11.14 9.29
N PHE A 217 -0.88 -10.75 8.31
CA PHE A 217 0.54 -10.40 8.49
C PHE A 217 0.78 -8.89 8.65
N LEU A 218 -0.27 -8.06 8.56
CA LEU A 218 -0.10 -6.62 8.62
C LEU A 218 0.08 -6.13 10.06
N THR A 219 1.02 -5.19 10.21
CA THR A 219 1.28 -4.44 11.45
C THR A 219 0.76 -3.00 11.41
N ALA A 220 0.32 -2.55 10.23
CA ALA A 220 -0.30 -1.26 10.00
C ALA A 220 -1.25 -1.34 8.80
N LEU A 221 -2.37 -0.60 8.89
CA LEU A 221 -3.42 -0.57 7.88
C LEU A 221 -3.40 0.75 7.12
N MET A 222 -3.68 0.68 5.82
CA MET A 222 -3.46 1.78 4.85
C MET A 222 -1.99 2.14 4.65
N TRP A 223 -1.67 2.89 3.60
CA TRP A 223 -0.28 3.30 3.32
C TRP A 223 0.33 4.18 4.41
N ASP A 224 -0.48 5.01 5.06
CA ASP A 224 -0.10 5.95 6.10
C ASP A 224 -0.33 5.43 7.54
N GLY A 225 -0.83 4.20 7.69
CA GLY A 225 -1.06 3.60 9.01
C GLY A 225 -2.23 4.19 9.79
N ARG A 226 -3.17 4.89 9.13
CA ARG A 226 -4.20 5.70 9.80
C ARG A 226 -5.36 4.92 10.43
N GLU A 227 -5.51 3.65 10.05
CA GLU A 227 -6.59 2.80 10.53
C GLU A 227 -6.09 1.95 11.72
N PRO A 228 -6.79 2.00 12.87
CA PRO A 228 -6.38 1.27 14.07
C PRO A 228 -6.72 -0.22 14.02
N SER A 229 -7.70 -0.64 13.21
CA SER A 229 -8.12 -2.04 13.08
C SER A 229 -8.79 -2.31 11.73
N LEU A 230 -8.96 -3.60 11.39
CA LEU A 230 -9.66 -4.00 10.17
C LEU A 230 -11.15 -3.63 10.24
N GLU A 231 -11.76 -3.66 11.41
CA GLU A 231 -13.14 -3.20 11.62
C GLU A 231 -13.29 -1.70 11.33
N SER A 232 -12.32 -0.88 11.78
CA SER A 232 -12.28 0.55 11.48
C SER A 232 -12.13 0.77 9.97
N GLN A 233 -11.15 0.09 9.37
CA GLN A 233 -10.87 0.20 7.93
C GLN A 233 -12.06 -0.23 7.07
N ALA A 234 -12.72 -1.34 7.41
CA ALA A 234 -13.90 -1.82 6.69
C ALA A 234 -15.10 -0.87 6.86
N THR A 235 -15.31 -0.34 8.07
CA THR A 235 -16.34 0.66 8.33
C THR A 235 -16.13 1.89 7.46
N ASP A 236 -14.93 2.47 7.50
CA ASP A 236 -14.64 3.70 6.76
C ASP A 236 -14.63 3.46 5.25
N ALA A 237 -14.22 2.29 4.77
CA ALA A 237 -14.36 1.91 3.37
C ALA A 237 -15.84 1.88 2.92
N VAL A 238 -16.74 1.31 3.72
CA VAL A 238 -18.18 1.30 3.41
C VAL A 238 -18.79 2.70 3.48
N ARG A 239 -18.46 3.48 4.52
CA ARG A 239 -18.97 4.84 4.70
C ARG A 239 -18.49 5.80 3.62
N ILE A 240 -17.22 5.70 3.22
CA ILE A 240 -16.60 6.64 2.28
C ILE A 240 -16.73 6.14 0.84
N HIS A 241 -16.14 4.99 0.53
CA HIS A 241 -16.02 4.51 -0.86
C HIS A 241 -17.34 4.03 -1.44
N MET A 242 -18.21 3.40 -0.64
CA MET A 242 -19.57 3.01 -1.07
C MET A 242 -20.62 4.11 -0.81
N GLN A 243 -20.21 5.20 -0.14
CA GLN A 243 -21.08 6.27 0.30
C GLN A 243 -22.27 5.75 1.13
N SER A 244 -22.02 4.82 2.07
CA SER A 244 -23.10 4.31 2.92
C SER A 244 -23.55 5.32 3.99
N PRO A 245 -24.88 5.55 4.16
CA PRO A 245 -25.40 6.44 5.19
C PRO A 245 -25.27 5.85 6.61
N ALA A 246 -25.01 4.55 6.75
CA ALA A 246 -24.91 3.85 8.02
C ALA A 246 -23.65 2.98 8.07
N ASP A 247 -23.17 2.71 9.29
CA ASP A 247 -22.09 1.74 9.51
C ASP A 247 -22.59 0.33 9.19
N PRO A 248 -21.72 -0.59 8.73
CA PRO A 248 -22.08 -1.99 8.64
C PRO A 248 -22.43 -2.53 10.04
N THR A 249 -23.35 -3.49 10.10
CA THR A 249 -23.69 -4.14 11.37
C THR A 249 -22.48 -4.91 11.93
N PRO A 250 -22.41 -5.16 13.25
CA PRO A 250 -21.32 -5.95 13.84
C PRO A 250 -21.11 -7.31 13.16
N ASP A 251 -22.20 -7.99 12.78
CA ASP A 251 -22.14 -9.28 12.07
C ASP A 251 -21.58 -9.12 10.65
N GLN A 252 -21.92 -8.04 9.94
CA GLN A 252 -21.34 -7.75 8.63
C GLN A 252 -19.85 -7.43 8.73
N LEU A 253 -19.45 -6.62 9.72
CA LEU A 253 -18.04 -6.32 9.97
C LEU A 253 -17.25 -7.59 10.29
N ALA A 254 -17.75 -8.43 11.19
CA ALA A 254 -17.10 -9.70 11.52
C ALA A 254 -16.93 -10.62 10.30
N GLN A 255 -17.93 -10.66 9.42
CA GLN A 255 -17.87 -11.43 8.16
C GLN A 255 -16.85 -10.86 7.16
N ILE A 256 -16.79 -9.53 7.01
CA ILE A 256 -15.82 -8.86 6.14
C ILE A 256 -14.40 -9.11 6.66
N VAL A 257 -14.14 -8.82 7.93
CA VAL A 257 -12.81 -8.99 8.55
C VAL A 257 -12.38 -10.45 8.53
N GLY A 258 -13.30 -11.38 8.80
CA GLY A 258 -13.04 -12.82 8.73
C GLY A 258 -12.70 -13.30 7.32
N PHE A 259 -13.35 -12.74 6.30
CA PHE A 259 -13.03 -13.02 4.89
C PHE A 259 -11.65 -12.49 4.52
N GLU A 260 -11.37 -11.21 4.77
CA GLU A 260 -10.08 -10.57 4.44
C GLU A 260 -8.89 -11.22 5.16
N SER A 261 -9.07 -11.57 6.44
CA SER A 261 -8.03 -12.24 7.25
C SER A 261 -7.83 -13.71 6.86
N GLY A 262 -8.83 -14.32 6.22
CA GLY A 262 -8.81 -15.70 5.75
C GLY A 262 -8.29 -15.89 4.33
N LEU A 263 -7.98 -14.80 3.61
CA LEU A 263 -7.51 -14.87 2.23
C LEU A 263 -5.98 -14.86 2.14
N TYR A 264 -5.45 -15.74 1.29
CA TYR A 264 -4.04 -15.79 0.95
C TYR A 264 -3.84 -15.76 -0.56
N SER A 265 -2.92 -14.93 -1.05
CA SER A 265 -2.57 -14.91 -2.47
C SER A 265 -1.07 -14.77 -2.70
N ALA A 266 -0.56 -15.56 -3.63
CA ALA A 266 0.83 -15.55 -4.07
C ALA A 266 0.91 -16.18 -5.48
N GLN A 267 2.00 -15.94 -6.21
CA GLN A 267 2.23 -16.63 -7.48
C GLN A 267 2.32 -18.14 -7.25
N ILE A 268 1.74 -18.95 -8.15
CA ILE A 268 1.73 -20.43 -8.03
C ILE A 268 2.43 -21.13 -9.19
N VAL A 269 2.43 -20.50 -10.37
CA VAL A 269 3.05 -21.02 -11.57
C VAL A 269 3.79 -19.89 -12.26
N SER A 270 5.04 -20.14 -12.59
CA SER A 270 5.84 -19.35 -13.52
C SER A 270 5.74 -19.93 -14.91
N ALA A 271 5.60 -19.09 -15.94
CA ALA A 271 5.70 -19.53 -17.32
C ALA A 271 7.05 -20.20 -17.63
N GLU A 272 8.13 -19.71 -17.00
CA GLU A 272 9.50 -20.18 -17.23
C GLU A 272 9.92 -21.27 -16.23
N ALA A 273 9.59 -21.08 -14.94
CA ALA A 273 10.07 -21.94 -13.85
C ALA A 273 9.07 -23.05 -13.44
N GLY A 274 7.93 -23.14 -14.13
CA GLY A 274 6.87 -24.11 -13.83
C GLY A 274 6.21 -23.85 -12.48
N ARG A 275 5.80 -24.91 -11.77
CA ARG A 275 5.15 -24.78 -10.46
C ARG A 275 6.15 -24.31 -9.40
N LEU A 276 5.72 -23.36 -8.59
CA LEU A 276 6.56 -22.68 -7.59
C LEU A 276 6.64 -23.40 -6.24
N ASN A 277 5.99 -24.55 -6.11
CA ASN A 277 5.96 -25.39 -4.91
C ASN A 277 6.48 -26.82 -5.18
N GLN A 278 7.42 -26.95 -6.11
CA GLN A 278 8.04 -28.22 -6.49
C GLN A 278 9.51 -28.23 -6.10
N ASP A 279 10.09 -29.44 -6.00
CA ASP A 279 11.51 -29.65 -5.77
C ASP A 279 12.02 -28.91 -4.53
N GLY A 280 11.26 -29.05 -3.44
CA GLY A 280 11.57 -28.46 -2.13
C GLY A 280 11.13 -27.02 -1.93
N ALA A 281 10.75 -26.29 -2.99
CA ALA A 281 10.27 -24.91 -2.85
C ALA A 281 8.90 -24.80 -2.18
N ALA A 282 8.68 -23.68 -1.49
CA ALA A 282 7.50 -23.38 -0.70
C ALA A 282 6.65 -22.23 -1.26
N GLY A 283 6.75 -21.92 -2.56
CA GLY A 283 5.96 -20.85 -3.16
C GLY A 283 4.45 -21.09 -3.12
N GLY A 284 3.69 -20.00 -3.29
CA GLY A 284 2.23 -20.03 -3.41
C GLY A 284 1.45 -19.92 -2.09
N PRO A 285 0.12 -19.70 -2.18
CA PRO A 285 -0.67 -19.22 -1.06
C PRO A 285 -0.98 -20.30 0.00
N VAL A 286 -0.82 -21.58 -0.33
CA VAL A 286 -1.03 -22.68 0.64
C VAL A 286 0.10 -22.76 1.65
N ALA A 287 1.35 -22.66 1.22
CA ALA A 287 2.49 -22.59 2.11
C ALA A 287 2.44 -21.30 2.93
N LEU A 288 2.19 -20.16 2.27
CA LEU A 288 1.99 -18.86 2.91
C LEU A 288 0.92 -18.89 4.01
N SER A 289 -0.19 -19.61 3.83
CA SER A 289 -1.25 -19.73 4.85
C SER A 289 -0.81 -20.43 6.15
N ARG A 290 0.34 -21.10 6.13
CA ARG A 290 0.92 -21.82 7.27
C ARG A 290 2.08 -21.07 7.91
N GLU A 291 2.52 -19.96 7.33
CA GLU A 291 3.61 -19.16 7.88
C GLU A 291 3.29 -18.69 9.30
N ALA A 292 4.29 -18.71 10.17
CA ALA A 292 4.14 -18.18 11.51
C ALA A 292 4.12 -16.65 11.45
N PHE A 293 3.34 -16.01 12.33
CA PHE A 293 3.36 -14.57 12.45
C PHE A 293 2.95 -14.11 13.84
N HIS A 294 3.72 -13.15 14.34
CA HIS A 294 3.40 -12.29 15.46
C HIS A 294 4.07 -10.95 15.22
N VAL A 295 3.52 -9.87 15.77
CA VAL A 295 4.14 -8.54 15.67
C VAL A 295 5.52 -8.59 16.33
N GLY A 296 6.55 -8.14 15.60
CA GLY A 296 7.96 -8.19 16.00
C GLY A 296 8.71 -9.46 15.57
N ILE A 297 8.06 -10.42 14.89
CA ILE A 297 8.76 -11.61 14.39
C ILE A 297 9.94 -11.22 13.51
N ASN A 298 11.14 -11.70 13.85
CA ASN A 298 12.36 -11.39 13.11
C ASN A 298 12.68 -9.87 13.04
N ASP A 299 12.33 -9.09 14.07
CA ASP A 299 12.66 -7.65 14.10
C ASP A 299 14.18 -7.43 14.15
N VAL A 300 14.70 -6.73 13.14
CA VAL A 300 16.12 -6.36 13.00
C VAL A 300 16.65 -5.52 14.18
N LEU A 301 15.76 -4.84 14.91
CA LEU A 301 16.11 -4.07 16.11
C LEU A 301 16.09 -4.89 17.41
N GLY A 302 15.80 -6.19 17.32
CA GLY A 302 15.77 -7.11 18.46
C GLY A 302 14.49 -7.05 19.28
N GLY A 303 13.40 -6.53 18.71
CA GLY A 303 12.08 -6.45 19.36
C GLY A 303 11.22 -7.71 19.26
N ASP A 304 11.77 -8.87 18.85
CA ASP A 304 11.00 -10.11 18.76
C ASP A 304 10.52 -10.57 20.15
N PRO A 305 9.19 -10.65 20.39
CA PRO A 305 8.63 -11.06 21.68
C PRO A 305 9.02 -12.48 22.12
N SER A 306 9.44 -13.34 21.19
CA SER A 306 9.95 -14.68 21.51
C SER A 306 11.38 -14.68 22.05
N GLY A 307 12.09 -13.56 21.91
CA GLY A 307 13.53 -13.45 22.23
C GLY A 307 14.44 -14.03 21.15
N ALA A 308 13.90 -14.45 20.00
CA ALA A 308 14.70 -14.86 18.85
C ALA A 308 15.56 -13.69 18.35
N ALA A 309 16.80 -14.01 17.95
CA ALA A 309 17.66 -13.03 17.28
C ALA A 309 17.22 -12.84 15.83
N PHE A 310 17.52 -11.66 15.27
CA PHE A 310 17.33 -11.39 13.85
C PHE A 310 18.06 -12.43 12.98
N ASP A 311 17.31 -13.03 12.07
CA ASP A 311 17.75 -13.87 10.98
C ASP A 311 17.70 -13.08 9.67
N ARG A 312 18.84 -12.98 9.01
CA ARG A 312 18.98 -12.29 7.73
C ARG A 312 18.26 -13.01 6.59
N ASP A 313 18.08 -14.32 6.72
CA ASP A 313 17.46 -15.19 5.71
C ASP A 313 15.94 -15.17 5.87
N ALA A 314 15.36 -13.96 5.78
CA ALA A 314 13.92 -13.77 5.96
C ALA A 314 13.11 -14.38 4.82
N MET A 315 13.69 -14.53 3.62
CA MET A 315 13.04 -15.22 2.49
C MET A 315 13.73 -16.55 2.21
N THR A 316 12.97 -17.64 2.20
CA THR A 316 13.50 -19.02 2.07
C THR A 316 12.64 -19.90 1.17
N ASP A 317 11.73 -19.30 0.39
CA ASP A 317 10.78 -20.04 -0.44
C ASP A 317 11.46 -20.91 -1.50
N TYR A 318 12.61 -20.46 -1.99
CA TYR A 318 13.30 -21.04 -3.14
C TYR A 318 14.73 -21.49 -2.84
N ALA A 319 15.19 -21.42 -1.59
CA ALA A 319 16.51 -21.90 -1.17
C ALA A 319 16.79 -23.34 -1.63
N ALA A 320 15.78 -24.22 -1.63
CA ALA A 320 15.91 -25.60 -2.12
C ALA A 320 16.31 -25.70 -3.62
N TRP A 321 16.13 -24.63 -4.40
CA TRP A 321 16.50 -24.60 -5.81
C TRP A 321 17.96 -24.23 -6.08
N GLU A 322 18.73 -23.86 -5.05
CA GLU A 322 20.18 -23.63 -5.18
C GLU A 322 20.93 -24.89 -5.60
N GLU A 323 20.51 -26.04 -5.08
CA GLU A 323 21.10 -27.35 -5.37
C GLU A 323 20.53 -28.02 -6.63
N THR A 324 19.80 -27.27 -7.46
CA THR A 324 19.30 -27.82 -8.72
C THR A 324 20.47 -28.21 -9.62
N GLY A 325 20.41 -29.41 -10.22
CA GLY A 325 21.49 -29.95 -11.06
C GLY A 325 21.76 -29.16 -12.37
N ASP A 326 21.08 -28.03 -12.58
CA ASP A 326 21.32 -27.06 -13.64
C ASP A 326 21.53 -25.65 -13.02
N PRO A 327 22.78 -25.28 -12.70
CA PRO A 327 23.10 -23.98 -12.12
C PRO A 327 22.75 -22.78 -13.03
N GLN A 328 22.58 -22.98 -14.33
CA GLN A 328 22.20 -21.92 -15.28
C GLN A 328 20.69 -21.85 -15.49
N GLY A 329 19.93 -22.81 -14.96
CA GLY A 329 18.48 -22.87 -15.09
C GLY A 329 17.76 -21.74 -14.36
N ILE A 330 16.53 -21.46 -14.81
CA ILE A 330 15.68 -20.39 -14.26
C ILE A 330 15.41 -20.57 -12.76
N ARG A 331 15.30 -21.80 -12.25
CA ARG A 331 15.06 -22.07 -10.83
C ARG A 331 16.28 -21.73 -9.97
N ALA A 332 17.49 -22.10 -10.42
CA ALA A 332 18.73 -21.67 -9.79
C ALA A 332 18.86 -20.14 -9.81
N MET A 333 18.41 -19.47 -10.88
CA MET A 333 18.41 -18.01 -10.95
C MET A 333 17.43 -17.37 -9.96
N VAL A 334 16.24 -17.94 -9.78
CA VAL A 334 15.28 -17.49 -8.76
C VAL A 334 15.88 -17.63 -7.36
N ALA A 335 16.53 -18.76 -7.05
CA ALA A 335 17.18 -18.96 -5.76
C ALA A 335 18.35 -17.96 -5.52
N ARG A 336 19.17 -17.68 -6.55
CA ARG A 336 20.19 -16.62 -6.46
C ARG A 336 19.56 -15.24 -6.21
N GLY A 337 18.40 -14.96 -6.79
CA GLY A 337 17.66 -13.72 -6.54
C GLY A 337 17.18 -13.60 -5.09
N GLU A 338 16.73 -14.71 -4.50
CA GLU A 338 16.37 -14.81 -3.07
C GLU A 338 17.60 -14.53 -2.19
N GLN A 339 18.75 -15.15 -2.49
CA GLN A 339 20.00 -14.86 -1.79
C GLN A 339 20.38 -13.37 -1.91
N ILE A 340 20.33 -12.79 -3.10
CA ILE A 340 20.62 -11.35 -3.29
C ILE A 340 19.71 -10.49 -2.44
N PHE A 341 18.42 -10.83 -2.33
CA PHE A 341 17.47 -10.12 -1.48
C PHE A 341 17.86 -10.18 0.01
N ASN A 342 18.20 -11.37 0.51
CA ASN A 342 18.60 -11.58 1.91
C ASN A 342 19.98 -10.99 2.22
N GLU A 343 20.89 -10.99 1.24
CA GLU A 343 22.31 -10.90 1.49
C GLU A 343 23.04 -9.70 0.90
N LYS A 344 22.57 -9.13 -0.21
CA LYS A 344 23.30 -8.05 -0.88
C LYS A 344 23.41 -6.85 0.06
N PRO A 345 24.64 -6.41 0.41
CA PRO A 345 24.81 -5.29 1.32
C PRO A 345 24.28 -3.99 0.72
N ILE A 346 23.58 -3.22 1.55
CA ILE A 346 23.05 -1.90 1.24
C ILE A 346 23.56 -0.93 2.31
N ALA A 347 24.20 0.15 1.86
CA ALA A 347 24.50 1.30 2.71
C ALA A 347 23.24 2.18 2.80
N ILE A 348 22.35 1.87 3.74
CA ILE A 348 21.07 2.55 3.90
C ILE A 348 21.30 3.95 4.48
N THR A 349 21.03 4.96 3.68
CA THR A 349 21.26 6.38 4.01
C THR A 349 20.05 7.23 3.67
N GLY A 350 19.82 8.28 4.47
CA GLY A 350 18.78 9.27 4.22
C GLY A 350 17.34 8.72 4.24
N VAL A 351 17.08 7.62 4.95
CA VAL A 351 15.72 7.09 5.13
C VAL A 351 15.13 7.68 6.40
N THR A 352 14.18 8.60 6.25
CA THR A 352 13.48 9.20 7.39
C THR A 352 12.52 8.16 7.98
N GLY A 353 12.48 8.04 9.31
CA GLY A 353 11.83 6.96 10.04
C GLY A 353 12.76 5.79 10.37
N LEU A 354 14.02 5.82 9.92
CA LEU A 354 14.99 4.76 10.17
C LEU A 354 16.35 5.34 10.58
N ASN A 355 17.06 6.03 9.68
CA ASN A 355 18.39 6.59 9.94
C ASN A 355 18.35 7.64 11.07
N ASP A 356 17.37 8.53 11.04
CA ASP A 356 17.13 9.56 12.05
C ASP A 356 16.72 8.96 13.40
N GLN A 357 15.89 7.91 13.38
CA GLN A 357 15.43 7.25 14.61
C GLN A 357 16.55 6.47 15.29
N LEU A 358 17.46 5.88 14.52
CA LEU A 358 18.63 5.17 15.03
C LEU A 358 19.84 6.08 15.27
N GLY A 359 19.75 7.37 14.94
CA GLY A 359 20.87 8.31 15.06
C GLY A 359 22.09 7.92 14.20
N ALA A 360 21.88 7.19 13.11
CA ALA A 360 22.91 6.61 12.27
C ALA A 360 22.86 7.19 10.84
N ALA A 361 23.94 7.87 10.43
CA ALA A 361 24.05 8.42 9.08
C ALA A 361 23.98 7.33 8.00
N THR A 362 24.58 6.17 8.29
CA THR A 362 24.54 4.97 7.44
C THR A 362 24.21 3.76 8.30
N ILE A 363 23.28 2.94 7.81
CA ILE A 363 22.97 1.62 8.37
C ILE A 363 23.39 0.58 7.34
N ASN A 364 24.27 -0.34 7.72
CA ASN A 364 24.65 -1.46 6.87
C ASN A 364 23.58 -2.56 7.02
N GLY A 365 22.80 -2.77 5.97
CA GLY A 365 21.70 -3.72 5.95
C GLY A 365 21.57 -4.42 4.61
N THR A 366 20.40 -5.00 4.37
CA THR A 366 20.00 -5.69 3.13
C THR A 366 18.52 -5.38 2.87
N CYS A 367 17.87 -6.02 1.90
CA CYS A 367 16.42 -5.85 1.70
C CYS A 367 15.64 -6.30 2.95
N THR A 368 16.12 -7.31 3.67
CA THR A 368 15.49 -7.87 4.87
C THR A 368 15.63 -6.99 6.11
N THR A 369 16.37 -5.88 6.04
CA THR A 369 16.32 -4.84 7.09
C THR A 369 14.95 -4.15 7.15
N CYS A 370 14.24 -4.05 6.02
CA CYS A 370 12.89 -3.46 5.97
C CYS A 370 11.81 -4.52 5.66
N HIS A 371 12.17 -5.57 4.93
CA HIS A 371 11.29 -6.68 4.55
C HIS A 371 11.63 -7.92 5.40
N ASP A 372 11.44 -7.82 6.71
CA ASP A 372 11.94 -8.76 7.72
C ASP A 372 10.93 -9.86 8.10
N THR A 373 9.64 -9.69 7.79
CA THR A 373 8.63 -10.71 8.10
C THR A 373 8.89 -11.97 7.27
N PRO A 374 9.20 -13.12 7.91
CA PRO A 374 9.66 -14.31 7.23
C PRO A 374 8.69 -14.77 6.14
N ASN A 375 9.17 -14.95 4.91
CA ASN A 375 8.41 -15.41 3.75
C ASN A 375 7.16 -14.56 3.45
N VAL A 376 7.06 -13.31 3.91
CA VAL A 376 5.94 -12.41 3.58
C VAL A 376 6.45 -11.10 3.00
N GLY A 377 7.55 -10.60 3.56
CA GLY A 377 8.25 -9.43 3.05
C GLY A 377 7.60 -8.09 3.41
N ASN A 378 6.65 -8.00 4.34
CA ASN A 378 6.39 -6.71 5.00
C ASN A 378 7.33 -6.50 6.19
N HIS A 379 7.21 -5.35 6.85
CA HIS A 379 7.91 -5.13 8.11
C HIS A 379 7.11 -5.71 9.28
N SER A 380 7.80 -6.41 10.18
CA SER A 380 7.25 -7.17 11.31
C SER A 380 6.70 -6.29 12.41
N VAL A 381 7.03 -4.99 12.40
CA VAL A 381 6.48 -3.95 13.29
C VAL A 381 5.92 -2.78 12.47
N LYS A 382 5.18 -1.87 13.12
CA LYS A 382 4.67 -0.63 12.51
C LYS A 382 5.85 0.32 12.25
N LEU A 383 6.44 0.25 11.04
CA LEU A 383 7.55 1.11 10.63
C LEU A 383 7.19 1.91 9.36
N PRO A 384 6.58 3.10 9.51
CA PRO A 384 6.43 4.01 8.39
C PRO A 384 7.78 4.69 8.10
N ILE A 385 8.23 4.67 6.84
CA ILE A 385 9.50 5.24 6.40
C ILE A 385 9.35 6.01 5.10
N ASN A 386 10.26 6.96 4.86
CA ASN A 386 10.40 7.65 3.61
C ASN A 386 11.71 7.24 2.92
N ILE A 387 11.60 6.39 1.90
CA ILE A 387 12.73 5.93 1.08
C ILE A 387 13.00 6.83 -0.13
N GLY A 388 12.23 7.90 -0.33
CA GLY A 388 12.39 8.84 -1.45
C GLY A 388 11.36 8.71 -2.58
N VAL A 389 10.45 7.74 -2.52
CA VAL A 389 9.39 7.53 -3.55
C VAL A 389 8.46 8.74 -3.68
N VAL A 390 8.28 9.51 -2.61
CA VAL A 390 7.43 10.71 -2.63
C VAL A 390 8.11 11.92 -3.27
N ALA A 391 9.40 11.86 -3.60
CA ALA A 391 10.09 12.98 -4.24
C ALA A 391 9.52 13.18 -5.65
N PRO A 392 9.14 14.42 -6.02
CA PRO A 392 8.55 14.71 -7.34
C PRO A 392 9.52 14.47 -8.50
N ASP A 393 10.82 14.43 -8.22
CA ASP A 393 11.94 14.22 -9.14
C ASP A 393 12.69 12.91 -8.83
N ALA A 394 12.04 11.94 -8.19
CA ALA A 394 12.61 10.62 -7.95
C ALA A 394 13.04 9.96 -9.27
N ALA A 395 14.34 9.68 -9.40
CA ALA A 395 14.87 8.97 -10.56
C ALA A 395 14.19 7.59 -10.71
N GLU A 396 14.05 7.13 -11.96
CA GLU A 396 13.37 5.87 -12.33
C GLU A 396 11.86 5.79 -12.05
N LEU A 397 11.26 6.84 -11.47
CA LEU A 397 9.83 6.85 -11.12
C LEU A 397 9.06 7.90 -11.94
N ASP A 398 7.89 7.51 -12.45
CA ASP A 398 6.96 8.41 -13.12
C ASP A 398 5.98 9.03 -12.12
N THR A 399 6.29 10.25 -11.69
CA THR A 399 5.47 11.07 -10.79
C THR A 399 4.50 11.99 -11.54
N THR A 400 4.41 11.87 -12.87
CA THR A 400 3.60 12.76 -13.71
C THR A 400 2.12 12.69 -13.31
N GLY A 401 1.49 13.86 -13.23
CA GLY A 401 0.08 13.99 -12.84
C GLY A 401 -0.16 13.96 -11.33
N LEU A 402 0.83 13.64 -10.50
CA LEU A 402 0.66 13.74 -9.04
C LEU A 402 0.75 15.20 -8.57
N PRO A 403 0.00 15.60 -7.54
CA PRO A 403 0.17 16.91 -6.91
C PRO A 403 1.55 16.99 -6.27
N VAL A 404 2.09 18.20 -6.13
CA VAL A 404 3.35 18.47 -5.42
C VAL A 404 3.10 19.53 -4.37
N PHE A 405 3.43 19.19 -3.12
CA PHE A 405 3.31 20.05 -1.96
C PHE A 405 4.69 20.56 -1.54
N VAL A 406 4.76 21.84 -1.18
CA VAL A 406 5.91 22.41 -0.46
C VAL A 406 5.46 22.66 0.97
N LEU A 407 6.07 21.93 1.91
CA LEU A 407 5.76 22.00 3.33
C LEU A 407 6.91 22.68 4.06
N ARG A 408 6.63 23.64 4.93
CA ARG A 408 7.59 24.23 5.86
C ARG A 408 7.26 23.78 7.27
N CYS A 409 8.25 23.31 8.00
CA CYS A 409 8.11 23.00 9.41
C CYS A 409 8.11 24.27 10.26
N ASP A 410 7.04 24.50 11.00
CA ASP A 410 6.88 25.69 11.84
C ASP A 410 7.27 25.42 13.29
N SER A 411 7.28 24.15 13.72
CA SER A 411 7.64 23.75 15.09
C SER A 411 8.32 22.38 15.16
N GLY A 412 8.78 22.01 16.36
CA GLY A 412 9.46 20.74 16.62
C GLY A 412 10.92 20.71 16.17
N PRO A 413 11.58 19.53 16.22
CA PRO A 413 13.01 19.38 15.91
C PRO A 413 13.41 19.76 14.48
N LEU A 414 12.45 19.80 13.55
CA LEU A 414 12.66 20.13 12.14
C LEU A 414 12.23 21.56 11.79
N ALA A 415 11.91 22.41 12.77
CA ALA A 415 11.46 23.78 12.53
C ALA A 415 12.42 24.55 11.60
N GLY A 416 11.86 25.28 10.64
CA GLY A 416 12.58 26.02 9.60
C GLY A 416 12.95 25.20 8.36
N GLN A 417 12.88 23.87 8.41
CA GLN A 417 13.14 23.02 7.24
C GLN A 417 11.95 23.02 6.27
N SER A 418 12.24 22.81 4.98
CA SER A 418 11.23 22.70 3.93
C SER A 418 11.35 21.38 3.18
N PHE A 419 10.21 20.79 2.84
CA PHE A 419 10.09 19.51 2.16
C PHE A 419 9.23 19.69 0.91
N ARG A 420 9.64 19.06 -0.20
CA ARG A 420 8.89 19.04 -1.44
C ARG A 420 8.54 17.59 -1.78
N VAL A 421 7.26 17.25 -1.71
CA VAL A 421 6.78 15.86 -1.82
C VAL A 421 5.48 15.78 -2.62
N THR A 422 5.23 14.63 -3.24
CA THR A 422 3.97 14.34 -3.94
C THR A 422 2.86 13.86 -3.01
N ASP A 423 3.23 13.31 -1.85
CA ASP A 423 2.30 12.86 -0.81
C ASP A 423 2.97 13.08 0.57
N PRO A 424 2.41 13.92 1.46
CA PRO A 424 2.96 14.10 2.81
C PRO A 424 2.86 12.84 3.70
N GLY A 425 2.14 11.79 3.28
CA GLY A 425 2.11 10.48 3.93
C GLY A 425 1.51 10.51 5.32
N LYS A 426 2.16 9.83 6.27
CA LYS A 426 1.73 9.79 7.67
C LYS A 426 1.58 11.17 8.31
N ALA A 427 2.31 12.19 7.85
CA ALA A 427 2.17 13.56 8.36
C ALA A 427 0.76 14.16 8.19
N LEU A 428 -0.03 13.71 7.20
CA LEU A 428 -1.43 14.13 7.07
C LEU A 428 -2.30 13.66 8.23
N VAL A 429 -1.86 12.61 8.94
CA VAL A 429 -2.59 11.99 10.04
C VAL A 429 -2.04 12.46 11.38
N SER A 430 -0.71 12.43 11.55
CA SER A 430 -0.06 12.79 12.81
C SER A 430 0.12 14.30 12.99
N GLY A 431 0.12 15.08 11.90
CA GLY A 431 0.48 16.49 11.89
C GLY A 431 1.98 16.75 12.11
N ALA A 432 2.78 15.71 12.33
CA ALA A 432 4.18 15.85 12.70
C ALA A 432 5.08 16.04 11.48
N CYS A 433 6.02 16.99 11.57
CA CYS A 433 7.04 17.20 10.54
C CYS A 433 7.94 15.98 10.32
N ALA A 434 8.21 15.26 11.41
CA ALA A 434 9.03 14.06 11.36
C ALA A 434 8.39 12.94 10.52
N ASP A 435 7.10 13.01 10.20
CA ASP A 435 6.37 11.98 9.46
C ASP A 435 6.14 12.29 7.97
N ILE A 436 6.71 13.40 7.48
CA ILE A 436 6.53 13.84 6.09
C ILE A 436 7.07 12.77 5.12
N GLY A 437 6.17 12.31 4.24
CA GLY A 437 6.46 11.35 3.19
C GLY A 437 6.60 9.91 3.65
N LYS A 438 6.35 9.61 4.93
CA LYS A 438 6.48 8.26 5.45
C LYS A 438 5.27 7.39 5.10
N MET A 439 5.53 6.17 4.67
CA MET A 439 4.54 5.15 4.34
C MET A 439 4.96 3.79 4.92
N LYS A 440 4.01 2.90 5.17
CA LYS A 440 4.29 1.51 5.56
C LYS A 440 4.86 0.70 4.39
N GLY A 441 5.69 -0.30 4.71
CA GLY A 441 6.09 -1.35 3.76
C GLY A 441 4.90 -2.27 3.38
N PRO A 442 4.72 -2.60 2.09
CA PRO A 442 3.69 -3.56 1.67
C PRO A 442 4.17 -5.01 1.79
N ILE A 443 3.22 -5.96 1.80
CA ILE A 443 3.49 -7.39 1.63
C ILE A 443 3.95 -7.65 0.19
N LEU A 444 4.98 -8.48 0.02
CA LEU A 444 5.59 -8.76 -1.30
C LEU A 444 4.98 -9.98 -2.02
N ARG A 445 3.99 -10.64 -1.42
CA ARG A 445 3.33 -11.82 -2.02
C ARG A 445 2.32 -11.46 -3.08
N GLY A 446 2.44 -12.02 -4.29
CA GLY A 446 1.57 -11.77 -5.44
C GLY A 446 1.95 -10.55 -6.28
N LEU A 447 3.21 -10.10 -6.25
CA LEU A 447 3.66 -8.86 -6.93
C LEU A 447 3.36 -8.86 -8.43
N ALA A 448 3.62 -9.98 -9.11
CA ALA A 448 3.47 -10.10 -10.57
C ALA A 448 2.08 -9.72 -11.11
N ALA A 449 1.03 -9.77 -10.28
CA ALA A 449 -0.34 -9.44 -10.67
C ALA A 449 -0.76 -7.99 -10.37
N ARG A 450 0.14 -7.14 -9.84
CA ARG A 450 -0.23 -5.88 -9.16
C ARG A 450 0.37 -4.61 -9.75
N ALA A 451 1.13 -4.68 -10.83
CA ALA A 451 1.66 -3.49 -11.49
C ALA A 451 0.56 -2.43 -11.77
N PRO A 452 0.84 -1.13 -11.60
CA PRO A 452 2.11 -0.53 -11.19
C PRO A 452 2.35 -0.56 -9.68
N TYR A 453 3.60 -0.31 -9.28
CA TYR A 453 4.10 -0.45 -7.91
C TYR A 453 4.27 0.89 -7.18
N PHE A 454 4.55 0.77 -5.88
CA PHE A 454 4.51 1.84 -4.87
C PHE A 454 3.11 2.39 -4.58
N HIS A 455 3.00 3.20 -3.53
CA HIS A 455 1.72 3.78 -3.12
C HIS A 455 1.09 4.66 -4.20
N ASN A 456 1.89 5.29 -5.05
CA ASN A 456 1.45 6.23 -6.08
C ASN A 456 1.53 5.66 -7.51
N GLY A 457 1.78 4.35 -7.67
CA GLY A 457 1.83 3.71 -8.99
C GLY A 457 2.94 4.26 -9.91
N ALA A 458 4.03 4.79 -9.33
CA ALA A 458 5.06 5.48 -10.09
C ALA A 458 6.04 4.54 -10.83
N ALA A 459 6.12 3.26 -10.43
CA ALA A 459 6.91 2.27 -11.15
C ALA A 459 6.00 1.35 -11.98
N PRO A 460 6.13 1.32 -13.32
CA PRO A 460 5.23 0.55 -14.19
C PRO A 460 5.45 -0.97 -14.08
N ASP A 461 6.66 -1.42 -13.74
CA ASP A 461 7.03 -2.83 -13.64
C ASP A 461 8.11 -3.06 -12.54
N LEU A 462 8.50 -4.32 -12.32
CA LEU A 462 9.51 -4.67 -11.30
C LEU A 462 10.94 -4.27 -11.71
N ASP A 463 11.18 -4.06 -13.00
CA ASP A 463 12.45 -3.56 -13.51
C ASP A 463 12.70 -2.14 -12.97
N HIS A 464 11.72 -1.25 -13.10
CA HIS A 464 11.80 0.11 -12.54
C HIS A 464 11.85 0.12 -11.02
N VAL A 465 11.21 -0.83 -10.34
CA VAL A 465 11.32 -0.96 -8.87
C VAL A 465 12.77 -1.25 -8.48
N VAL A 466 13.39 -2.27 -9.08
CA VAL A 466 14.77 -2.64 -8.76
C VAL A 466 15.76 -1.53 -9.15
N ASP A 467 15.55 -0.89 -10.30
CA ASP A 467 16.38 0.24 -10.74
C ASP A 467 16.29 1.43 -9.79
N PHE A 468 15.08 1.77 -9.32
CA PHE A 468 14.90 2.80 -8.29
C PHE A 468 15.71 2.50 -7.02
N TYR A 469 15.61 1.29 -6.46
CA TYR A 469 16.36 0.91 -5.26
C TYR A 469 17.87 0.92 -5.52
N ASN A 470 18.32 0.39 -6.67
CA ASN A 470 19.73 0.34 -7.04
C ASN A 470 20.33 1.76 -7.15
N ALA A 471 19.62 2.69 -7.79
CA ALA A 471 20.03 4.08 -7.92
C ALA A 471 19.95 4.83 -6.58
N ARG A 472 18.83 4.72 -5.86
CA ARG A 472 18.57 5.43 -4.60
C ARG A 472 19.57 5.12 -3.50
N PHE A 473 20.03 3.87 -3.43
CA PHE A 473 20.95 3.42 -2.39
C PHE A 473 22.36 3.11 -2.89
N GLY A 474 22.62 3.29 -4.20
CA GLY A 474 23.91 2.97 -4.80
C GLY A 474 24.32 1.51 -4.58
N ILE A 475 23.37 0.57 -4.70
CA ILE A 475 23.57 -0.84 -4.35
C ILE A 475 24.66 -1.48 -5.22
N GLY A 476 24.79 -1.05 -6.47
CA GLY A 476 25.79 -1.57 -7.40
C GLY A 476 25.46 -3.00 -7.84
N LEU A 477 24.19 -3.26 -8.14
CA LEU A 477 23.77 -4.52 -8.76
C LEU A 477 24.39 -4.65 -10.14
N SER A 478 25.09 -5.75 -10.39
CA SER A 478 25.44 -6.16 -11.75
C SER A 478 24.18 -6.52 -12.55
N ASN A 479 24.30 -6.61 -13.88
CA ASN A 479 23.18 -7.03 -14.74
C ASN A 479 22.64 -8.42 -14.35
N GLU A 480 23.52 -9.34 -13.96
CA GLU A 480 23.16 -10.69 -13.53
C GLU A 480 22.43 -10.68 -12.17
N GLU A 481 22.94 -9.92 -11.21
CA GLU A 481 22.30 -9.77 -9.90
C GLU A 481 20.91 -9.12 -10.03
N ARG A 482 20.81 -8.06 -10.84
CA ARG A 482 19.54 -7.40 -11.15
C ARG A 482 18.54 -8.38 -11.76
N ALA A 483 18.96 -9.14 -12.77
CA ALA A 483 18.09 -10.11 -13.44
C ALA A 483 17.62 -11.21 -12.49
N ALA A 484 18.51 -11.73 -11.64
CA ALA A 484 18.17 -12.74 -10.64
C ALA A 484 17.21 -12.21 -9.58
N LEU A 485 17.45 -11.02 -9.04
CA LEU A 485 16.56 -10.37 -8.08
C LEU A 485 15.15 -10.16 -8.65
N ILE A 486 15.06 -9.68 -9.90
CA ILE A 486 13.76 -9.51 -10.59
C ILE A 486 13.08 -10.88 -10.80
N ALA A 487 13.84 -11.91 -11.19
CA ALA A 487 13.30 -13.25 -11.36
C ALA A 487 12.68 -13.77 -10.07
N PHE A 488 13.33 -13.56 -8.91
CA PHE A 488 12.80 -13.88 -7.59
C PHE A 488 11.51 -13.10 -7.27
N LEU A 489 11.53 -11.77 -7.38
CA LEU A 489 10.38 -10.91 -7.06
C LEU A 489 9.13 -11.25 -7.90
N ARG A 490 9.32 -11.68 -9.16
CA ARG A 490 8.22 -12.12 -10.03
C ARG A 490 7.53 -13.39 -9.55
N LYS A 491 8.18 -14.19 -8.67
CA LYS A 491 7.64 -15.48 -8.20
C LYS A 491 7.01 -15.41 -6.81
N LEU A 492 7.07 -14.25 -6.15
CA LEU A 492 6.45 -14.04 -4.84
C LEU A 492 4.92 -14.04 -4.85
#